data_AF-A0A7X9BFF2-F1
#
_entry.id   AF-A0A7X9BFF2-F1
#
_cell.length_a   1.000
_cell.length_b   1.000
_cell.length_c   1.000
_cell.angle_alpha   90.00
_cell.angle_beta   90.00
_cell.angle_gamma   90.00
#
_symmetry.space_group_name_H-M   'P 1'
#
loop_
_entity.id
_entity.type
_entity.pdbx_description
1 polymer ?
#
loop_
_entity_poly.entity_id
_entity_poly.type
_entity_poly.pdbx_seq_one_letter_code
_entity_poly.pdbx_strand_id
1 'polypeptide(L)'
;MKNRLALLREIQEYEFAVIELALFLDNQPQEHAALKDYQTVRDRYLACVKRYEEQYGPLSIFSPVQVKGHWQYIEGPWPWEIEYV
;
A
#
# COMPACT_ATOMS: atom_id res chain seq x y z
N MET A 1 -3.85 -17.25 5.47
CA MET A 1 -4.80 -16.19 5.04
C MET A 1 -4.97 -15.06 6.04
N LYS A 2 -5.31 -15.30 7.32
CA LYS A 2 -5.55 -14.22 8.31
C LYS A 2 -4.45 -13.15 8.40
N ASN A 3 -3.17 -13.57 8.41
CA ASN A 3 -2.03 -12.64 8.46
C ASN A 3 -1.94 -11.78 7.18
N ARG A 4 -2.07 -12.39 6.00
CA ARG A 4 -2.11 -11.70 4.71
C ARG A 4 -3.23 -10.65 4.66
N LEU A 5 -4.44 -11.01 5.09
CA LEU A 5 -5.59 -10.08 5.13
C LEU A 5 -5.36 -8.94 6.11
N ALA A 6 -4.78 -9.20 7.29
CA ALA A 6 -4.46 -8.15 8.25
C ALA A 6 -3.45 -7.15 7.66
N LEU A 7 -2.40 -7.64 6.98
CA LEU A 7 -1.43 -6.78 6.31
C LEU A 7 -2.03 -5.99 5.16
N LEU A 8 -2.88 -6.63 4.34
CA LEU A 8 -3.58 -5.94 3.25
C LEU A 8 -4.52 -4.86 3.78
N ARG A 9 -5.21 -5.12 4.89
CA ARG A 9 -6.09 -4.15 5.54
C ARG A 9 -5.31 -2.97 6.11
N GLU A 10 -4.17 -3.22 6.75
CA GLU A 10 -3.29 -2.15 7.22
C GLU A 10 -2.78 -1.28 6.05
N ILE A 11 -2.44 -1.88 4.91
CA ILE A 11 -2.09 -1.14 3.68
C ILE A 11 -3.25 -0.26 3.23
N GLN A 12 -4.46 -0.80 3.15
CA GLN A 12 -5.66 -0.07 2.72
C GLN A 12 -5.99 1.11 3.64
N GLU A 13 -5.83 0.93 4.96
CA GLU A 13 -6.05 1.99 5.95
C GLU A 13 -5.07 3.16 5.77
N TYR A 14 -3.78 2.85 5.59
CA TYR A 14 -2.79 3.89 5.32
C TYR A 14 -2.94 4.52 3.94
N GLU A 15 -3.27 3.73 2.90
CA GLU A 15 -3.51 4.23 1.55
C GLU A 15 -4.65 5.25 1.53
N PHE A 16 -5.78 4.92 2.17
CA PHE A 16 -6.91 5.83 2.35
C PHE A 16 -6.45 7.15 3.00
N ALA A 17 -5.72 7.08 4.11
CA ALA A 17 -5.26 8.28 4.81
C ALA A 17 -4.28 9.12 3.97
N VAL A 18 -3.39 8.49 3.18
CA VAL A 18 -2.50 9.21 2.26
C VAL A 18 -3.29 9.98 1.21
N ILE A 19 -4.31 9.34 0.61
CA ILE A 19 -5.17 9.95 -0.41
C ILE A 19 -5.94 11.13 0.18
N GLU A 20 -6.57 10.97 1.33
CA GLU A 20 -7.34 12.03 1.98
C GLU A 20 -6.46 13.24 2.35
N LEU A 21 -5.26 12.99 2.89
CA LEU A 21 -4.32 14.06 3.21
C LEU A 21 -3.82 14.79 1.95
N ALA A 22 -3.58 14.06 0.86
CA ALA A 22 -3.23 14.67 -0.42
C ALA A 22 -4.37 15.56 -0.96
N LEU A 23 -5.61 15.07 -0.94
CA LEU A 23 -6.80 15.84 -1.36
C LEU A 23 -7.01 17.10 -0.49
N PHE A 24 -6.73 17.01 0.81
CA PHE A 24 -6.76 18.18 1.69
C PHE A 24 -5.66 19.19 1.29
N LEU A 25 -4.43 18.71 1.08
CA LEU A 25 -3.28 19.54 0.71
C LEU A 25 -3.42 20.20 -0.67
N ASP A 26 -4.16 19.59 -1.60
CA ASP A 26 -4.50 20.24 -2.88
C ASP A 26 -5.20 21.60 -2.69
N ASN A 27 -5.97 21.73 -1.60
CA ASN A 27 -6.67 22.96 -1.24
C ASN A 27 -5.89 23.83 -0.24
N GLN A 28 -5.04 23.22 0.61
CA GLN A 28 -4.29 23.88 1.68
C GLN A 28 -2.79 23.50 1.63
N PRO A 29 -2.05 23.86 0.56
CA PRO A 29 -0.74 23.29 0.27
C PRO A 29 0.38 23.70 1.24
N GLN A 30 0.17 24.75 2.04
CA GLN A 30 1.14 25.27 3.01
C GLN A 30 0.81 24.84 4.44
N GLU A 31 -0.19 23.98 4.65
CA GLU A 31 -0.54 23.57 6.00
C GLU A 31 0.46 22.56 6.56
N HIS A 32 1.27 23.02 7.52
CA HIS A 32 2.46 22.31 7.98
C HIS A 32 2.12 21.04 8.76
N ALA A 33 1.02 21.03 9.52
CA ALA A 33 0.58 19.82 10.23
C ALA A 33 0.17 18.74 9.23
N ALA A 34 -0.65 19.09 8.23
CA ALA A 34 -1.09 18.17 7.19
C ALA A 34 0.07 17.63 6.34
N LEU A 35 1.08 18.46 6.03
CA LEU A 35 2.30 18.02 5.33
C LEU A 35 3.09 16.98 6.15
N LYS A 36 3.23 17.21 7.45
CA LYS A 36 3.93 16.28 8.36
C LYS A 36 3.16 14.97 8.52
N ASP A 37 1.84 15.04 8.66
CA ASP A 37 0.97 13.86 8.75
C ASP A 37 1.03 13.07 7.45
N TYR A 38 0.93 13.74 6.29
CA TYR A 38 1.07 13.11 4.98
C TYR A 38 2.38 12.34 4.84
N GLN A 39 3.51 12.98 5.16
CA GLN A 39 4.83 12.31 5.12
C GLN A 39 4.88 11.08 6.02
N THR A 40 4.38 11.22 7.26
CA THR A 40 4.38 10.14 8.25
C THR A 40 3.53 8.95 7.79
N VAL A 41 2.31 9.20 7.31
CA VAL A 41 1.38 8.17 6.85
C VAL A 41 1.90 7.53 5.56
N ARG A 42 2.44 8.31 4.62
CA ARG A 42 3.05 7.81 3.38
C ARG A 42 4.20 6.85 3.67
N ASP A 43 5.09 7.21 4.60
CA ASP A 43 6.23 6.36 4.93
C ASP A 43 5.79 5.03 5.58
N ARG A 44 4.72 5.08 6.40
CA ARG A 44 4.08 3.86 6.95
C ARG A 44 3.41 3.01 5.89
N TYR A 45 2.71 3.63 4.94
CA TYR A 45 2.13 2.94 3.78
C TYR A 45 3.20 2.18 3.00
N LEU A 46 4.30 2.86 2.63
CA LEU A 46 5.41 2.26 1.90
C LEU A 46 6.06 1.10 2.67
N ALA A 47 6.23 1.23 3.98
CA ALA A 47 6.75 0.17 4.82
C ALA A 47 5.81 -1.05 4.87
N CYS A 48 4.48 -0.83 4.93
CA CYS A 48 3.50 -1.91 4.92
C CYS A 48 3.47 -2.64 3.58
N VAL A 49 3.47 -1.91 2.46
CA VAL A 49 3.56 -2.46 1.11
C VAL A 49 4.80 -3.33 0.99
N LYS A 50 5.98 -2.79 1.35
CA LYS A 50 7.23 -3.56 1.32
C LYS A 50 7.14 -4.86 2.11
N ARG A 51 6.65 -4.80 3.37
CA ARG A 51 6.52 -5.98 4.23
C ARG A 51 5.56 -7.03 3.67
N TYR A 52 4.47 -6.59 3.02
CA TYR A 52 3.55 -7.51 2.34
C TYR A 52 4.22 -8.14 1.12
N GLU A 53 4.88 -7.36 0.29
CA GLU A 53 5.47 -7.83 -0.96
C GLU A 53 6.65 -8.79 -0.73
N GLU A 54 7.42 -8.58 0.33
CA GLU A 54 8.46 -9.52 0.79
C GLU A 54 7.89 -10.91 1.15
N GLN A 55 6.63 -11.00 1.57
CA GLN A 55 5.99 -12.24 2.00
C GLN A 55 5.10 -12.89 0.95
N TYR A 56 4.38 -12.09 0.16
CA TYR A 56 3.30 -12.57 -0.70
C TYR A 56 3.46 -12.23 -2.18
N GLY A 57 4.54 -11.52 -2.54
CA GLY A 57 4.77 -11.06 -3.91
C GLY A 57 4.17 -9.68 -4.20
N PRO A 58 4.42 -9.14 -5.40
CA PRO A 58 4.14 -7.75 -5.75
C PRO A 58 2.63 -7.44 -5.73
N LEU A 59 2.26 -6.28 -5.19
CA LEU A 59 0.88 -5.76 -5.20
C LEU A 59 0.55 -4.93 -6.45
N SER A 60 1.58 -4.46 -7.16
CA SER A 60 1.45 -3.59 -8.33
C SER A 60 2.41 -4.02 -9.43
N ILE A 61 2.06 -3.71 -10.68
CA ILE A 61 2.99 -3.85 -11.82
C ILE A 61 4.21 -2.93 -11.70
N PHE A 62 4.13 -1.90 -10.83
CA PHE A 62 5.20 -0.96 -10.54
C PHE A 62 6.03 -1.36 -9.32
N SER A 63 5.69 -2.45 -8.65
CA SER A 63 6.45 -2.95 -7.52
C SER A 63 7.89 -3.26 -7.96
N PRO A 64 8.90 -3.05 -7.11
CA PRO A 64 10.30 -3.30 -7.45
C PRO A 64 10.58 -4.81 -7.44
N VAL A 65 10.05 -5.53 -8.43
CA VAL A 65 10.23 -6.97 -8.58
C VAL A 65 11.50 -7.27 -9.36
N GLN A 66 12.37 -8.12 -8.82
CA GLN A 66 13.41 -8.75 -9.63
C GLN A 66 12.74 -9.85 -10.46
N VAL A 67 12.87 -9.79 -11.78
CA VAL A 67 12.34 -10.83 -12.67
C VAL A 67 13.13 -12.13 -12.44
N LYS A 68 12.61 -13.02 -11.59
CA LYS A 68 13.22 -14.31 -11.25
C LYS A 68 12.80 -15.42 -12.22
N GLY A 69 12.96 -15.20 -13.51
CA GLY A 69 12.66 -16.20 -14.55
C GLY A 69 11.18 -16.34 -14.92
N HIS A 70 10.26 -15.66 -14.23
CA HIS A 70 8.82 -15.62 -14.55
C HIS A 70 8.14 -14.36 -13.99
N TRP A 71 6.90 -14.10 -14.42
CA TRP A 71 6.12 -12.90 -14.06
C TRP A 71 5.36 -13.09 -12.74
N GLN A 72 5.93 -12.61 -11.64
CA GLN A 72 5.41 -12.87 -10.29
C GLN A 72 4.08 -12.16 -9.96
N TYR A 73 3.72 -11.11 -10.70
CA TYR A 73 2.49 -10.33 -10.46
C TYR A 73 1.21 -11.15 -10.63
N ILE A 74 1.24 -12.19 -11.46
CA ILE A 74 0.07 -13.07 -11.68
C ILE A 74 0.05 -14.29 -10.74
N GLU A 75 1.02 -14.42 -9.84
CA GLU A 75 1.12 -15.58 -8.95
C GLU A 75 0.30 -15.43 -7.65
N GLY A 76 -0.08 -14.20 -7.32
CA GLY A 76 -0.98 -13.92 -6.21
C GLY A 76 -2.46 -14.00 -6.62
N PRO A 77 -3.38 -14.22 -5.66
CA PRO A 77 -4.80 -14.04 -5.89
C PRO A 77 -5.09 -12.62 -6.34
N TRP A 78 -5.94 -12.52 -7.35
CA TRP A 78 -6.47 -11.26 -7.82
C TRP A 78 -7.35 -10.61 -6.75
N PRO A 79 -7.53 -9.28 -6.79
CA PRO A 79 -8.35 -8.58 -5.80
C PRO A 79 -9.77 -9.15 -5.61
N TRP A 80 -10.38 -9.68 -6.67
CA TRP A 80 -11.72 -10.30 -6.64
C TRP A 80 -11.73 -11.75 -6.12
N GLU A 81 -10.57 -12.38 -5.96
CA GLU A 81 -10.43 -13.73 -5.37
C GLU A 81 -10.21 -13.67 -3.85
N ILE A 82 -10.05 -12.46 -3.30
CA ILE A 82 -9.80 -12.25 -1.87
C ILE A 82 -11.13 -12.16 -1.13
N GLU A 83 -11.34 -13.11 -0.21
CA GLU A 83 -12.45 -13.04 0.75
C GLU A 83 -12.04 -12.19 1.97
N TYR A 84 -12.70 -11.02 2.13
CA TYR A 84 -12.43 -10.05 3.21
C TYR A 84 -13.25 -10.28 4.50
N VAL A 85 -13.64 -11.53 4.76
CA VAL A 85 -14.52 -11.91 5.89
C VAL A 85 -13.83 -11.82 7.24
#